data_AF-A0A9E4GZP4-F1
#
_entry.id   AF-A0A9E4GZP4-F1
#
_cell.length_a   1.000
_cell.length_b   1.000
_cell.length_c   1.000
_cell.angle_alpha   90.00
_cell.angle_beta   90.00
_cell.angle_gamma   90.00
#
_symmetry.space_group_name_H-M   'P 1'
#
loop_
_entity.id
_entity.type
_entity.pdbx_description
1 polymer ?
#
loop_
_entity_poly.entity_id
_entity_poly.type
_entity_poly.pdbx_seq_one_letter_code
_entity_poly.pdbx_strand_id
1 'polypeptide(L)'
;MRVSRQLMREYLSTVTCPQVWSDPLSMTEALNDVAWLGATFEVLEDGPHVTDMLAALCREVPVAGKQVRDANIVATMLVHGERRLLTFNDSDFRRYGERIELIETETPP
;
A
#
# COMPACT_ATOMS: atom_id res chain seq x y z
N MET A 1 4.64 10.95 -8.24
CA MET A 1 4.62 9.86 -7.24
C MET A 1 3.18 9.37 -7.12
N ARG A 2 2.97 8.06 -6.95
CA ARG A 2 1.65 7.43 -7.03
C ARG A 2 1.36 6.67 -5.73
N VAL A 3 0.08 6.57 -5.35
CA VAL A 3 -0.36 5.85 -4.14
C VAL A 3 -1.54 4.94 -4.45
N SER A 4 -1.62 3.77 -3.81
CA SER A 4 -2.78 2.88 -3.96
C SER A 4 -3.99 3.41 -3.17
N ARG A 5 -5.20 3.25 -3.73
CA ARG A 5 -6.45 3.51 -3.00
C ARG A 5 -6.55 2.74 -1.68
N GLN A 6 -5.95 1.55 -1.59
CA GLN A 6 -5.92 0.77 -0.35
C GLN A 6 -5.17 1.49 0.76
N LEU A 7 -4.06 2.17 0.44
CA LEU A 7 -3.24 2.86 1.42
C LEU A 7 -4.02 3.94 2.17
N MET A 8 -4.93 4.64 1.48
CA MET A 8 -5.82 5.62 2.12
C MET A 8 -6.78 4.95 3.13
N ARG A 9 -7.35 3.78 2.79
CA ARG A 9 -8.23 3.03 3.69
C ARG A 9 -7.47 2.51 4.90
N GLU A 10 -6.26 2.00 4.69
CA GLU A 10 -5.40 1.50 5.76
C GLU A 10 -4.91 2.62 6.66
N TYR A 11 -4.53 3.76 6.10
CA TYR A 11 -4.18 4.97 6.84
C TYR A 11 -5.30 5.35 7.79
N LEU A 12 -6.52 5.57 7.28
CA LEU A 12 -7.69 5.89 8.11
C LEU A 12 -7.85 4.90 9.25
N SER A 13 -7.89 3.59 8.94
CA SER A 13 -8.09 2.57 9.96
C SER A 13 -6.98 2.52 11.01
N THR A 14 -5.75 2.87 10.65
CA THR A 14 -4.58 2.77 11.51
C THR A 14 -4.49 3.98 12.43
N VAL A 15 -4.60 5.19 11.88
CA VAL A 15 -4.41 6.43 12.64
C VAL A 15 -5.59 6.76 13.55
N THR A 16 -6.80 6.26 13.25
CA THR A 16 -7.98 6.47 14.10
C THR A 16 -8.18 5.34 15.13
N CYS A 17 -7.32 4.33 15.15
CA CYS A 17 -7.37 3.22 16.12
C CYS A 17 -6.37 3.47 17.24
N PRO A 18 -6.69 3.14 18.52
CA PRO A 18 -5.73 3.28 19.61
C PRO A 18 -4.40 2.56 19.32
N GLN A 19 -3.30 3.31 19.35
CA GLN A 19 -1.95 2.78 19.17
C GLN A 19 -1.24 2.73 20.52
N VAL A 20 -0.25 1.84 20.65
CA VAL A 20 0.55 1.71 21.88
C VAL A 20 1.38 2.97 22.17
N TRP A 21 1.71 3.74 21.13
CA TRP A 21 2.73 4.81 21.20
C TRP A 21 2.20 6.21 20.89
N SER A 22 0.91 6.36 20.57
CA SER A 22 0.32 7.64 20.21
C SER A 22 -1.20 7.62 20.42
N ASP A 23 -1.75 8.78 20.75
CA ASP A 23 -3.20 8.97 20.74
C ASP A 23 -3.73 8.87 19.30
N PRO A 24 -4.88 8.21 19.09
CA PRO A 24 -5.50 8.16 17.78
C PRO A 24 -5.92 9.56 17.31
N LEU A 25 -5.72 9.83 16.02
CA LEU A 25 -6.24 11.02 15.38
C LEU A 25 -7.78 11.01 15.40
N SER A 26 -8.37 12.20 15.45
CA SER A 26 -9.79 12.34 15.17
C SER A 26 -10.08 11.96 13.72
N MET A 27 -11.30 11.49 13.46
CA MET A 27 -11.71 11.18 12.09
C MET A 27 -11.63 12.41 11.17
N THR A 28 -11.83 13.62 11.70
CA THR A 28 -11.68 14.87 10.95
C THR A 28 -10.24 15.12 10.51
N GLU A 29 -9.26 14.94 11.39
CA GLU A 29 -7.84 15.08 11.06
C GLU A 29 -7.43 14.04 10.01
N ALA A 30 -7.79 12.77 10.23
CA ALA A 30 -7.45 11.69 9.31
C ALA A 30 -8.06 11.89 7.91
N LEU A 31 -9.27 12.45 7.81
CA LEU A 31 -9.90 12.79 6.53
C LEU A 31 -9.21 13.96 5.81
N ASN A 32 -8.70 14.95 6.56
CA ASN A 32 -7.90 16.03 5.98
C ASN A 32 -6.61 15.48 5.36
N ASP A 33 -5.95 14.54 6.03
CA ASP A 33 -4.74 13.89 5.51
C ASP A 33 -5.05 13.08 4.23
N VAL A 34 -6.14 12.32 4.21
CA VAL A 34 -6.54 11.56 3.01
C VAL A 34 -6.89 12.50 1.85
N ALA A 35 -7.57 13.61 2.12
CA ALA A 35 -7.86 14.62 1.10
C ALA A 35 -6.56 15.23 0.55
N TRP A 36 -5.61 15.55 1.42
CA TRP A 36 -4.28 16.04 1.02
C TRP A 36 -3.51 15.00 0.19
N LEU A 37 -3.49 13.73 0.60
CA LEU A 37 -2.86 12.64 -0.14
C LEU A 37 -3.46 12.50 -1.55
N GLY A 38 -4.80 12.53 -1.65
CA GLY A 38 -5.50 12.42 -2.94
C GLY A 38 -5.34 13.63 -3.86
N ALA A 39 -5.04 14.81 -3.30
CA ALA A 39 -4.72 16.00 -4.09
C ALA A 39 -3.24 16.07 -4.51
N THR A 40 -2.35 15.46 -3.72
CA THR A 40 -0.89 15.54 -3.92
C THR A 40 -0.36 14.42 -4.82
N PHE A 41 -0.99 13.24 -4.77
CA PHE A 41 -0.54 12.05 -5.49
C PHE A 41 -1.60 11.56 -6.48
N GLU A 42 -1.13 11.00 -7.59
CA GLU A 42 -2.02 10.23 -8.46
C GLU A 42 -2.41 8.93 -7.74
N VAL A 43 -3.71 8.72 -7.60
CA VAL A 43 -4.26 7.56 -6.90
C VAL A 43 -4.48 6.43 -7.89
N LEU A 44 -3.81 5.30 -7.64
CA LEU A 44 -4.05 4.06 -8.36
C LEU A 44 -5.29 3.39 -7.80
N GLU A 45 -6.32 3.32 -8.63
CA GLU A 45 -7.60 2.72 -8.27
C GLU A 45 -7.52 1.20 -8.14
N ASP A 46 -8.36 0.70 -7.23
CA ASP A 46 -8.68 -0.70 -7.14
C ASP A 46 -9.74 -1.08 -8.20
N GLY A 47 -9.90 -2.35 -8.52
CA GLY A 47 -10.90 -2.79 -9.49
C GLY A 47 -10.82 -4.28 -9.84
N PRO A 48 -11.69 -4.75 -10.77
CA PRO A 48 -11.75 -6.16 -11.14
C PRO A 48 -10.39 -6.71 -11.59
N HIS A 49 -9.67 -5.97 -12.43
CA HIS A 49 -8.33 -6.37 -12.91
C HIS A 49 -7.30 -6.49 -11.76
N VAL A 50 -7.41 -5.65 -10.71
CA VAL A 50 -6.55 -5.74 -9.52
C VAL A 50 -6.88 -7.01 -8.73
N THR A 51 -8.16 -7.36 -8.61
CA THR A 51 -8.58 -8.61 -7.95
C THR A 51 -8.11 -9.83 -8.73
N ASP A 52 -8.18 -9.81 -10.06
CA ASP A 52 -7.68 -10.90 -10.92
C ASP A 52 -6.16 -11.06 -10.78
N MET A 53 -5.42 -9.95 -10.77
CA MET A 53 -3.97 -9.96 -10.56
C MET A 53 -3.60 -10.42 -9.14
N LEU A 54 -4.34 -10.01 -8.12
CA LEU A 54 -4.18 -10.49 -6.75
C LEU A 54 -4.37 -12.01 -6.69
N ALA A 55 -5.43 -12.53 -7.31
CA ALA A 55 -5.67 -13.97 -7.38
C ALA A 55 -4.55 -14.72 -8.10
N ALA A 56 -3.98 -14.15 -9.18
CA ALA A 56 -2.81 -14.70 -9.86
C ALA A 56 -1.58 -14.72 -8.92
N LEU A 57 -1.27 -13.61 -8.26
CA LEU A 57 -0.17 -13.52 -7.29
C LEU A 57 -0.31 -14.52 -6.15
N CYS A 58 -1.52 -14.69 -5.59
CA CYS A 58 -1.78 -15.64 -4.51
C CYS A 58 -1.56 -17.11 -4.91
N ARG A 59 -1.62 -17.45 -6.20
CA ARG A 59 -1.32 -18.80 -6.69
C ARG A 59 0.18 -19.03 -6.85
N GLU A 60 0.95 -17.98 -7.09
CA GLU A 60 2.39 -18.05 -7.39
C GLU A 60 3.28 -17.76 -6.20
N VAL A 61 2.81 -16.92 -5.27
CA VAL A 61 3.55 -16.46 -4.11
C VAL A 61 2.80 -16.90 -2.84
N PRO A 62 3.48 -17.56 -1.88
CA PRO A 62 2.86 -17.91 -0.62
C PRO A 62 2.51 -16.63 0.15
N VAL A 63 1.21 -16.36 0.23
CA VAL A 63 0.63 -15.23 0.96
C VAL A 63 -0.51 -15.73 1.85
N ALA A 64 -0.59 -15.22 3.07
CA ALA A 64 -1.66 -15.57 3.99
C ALA A 64 -1.98 -14.43 4.96
N GLY A 65 -3.26 -14.36 5.37
CA GLY A 65 -3.73 -13.42 6.38
C GLY A 65 -3.39 -11.96 6.04
N LYS A 66 -2.64 -11.30 6.93
CA LYS A 66 -2.25 -9.88 6.76
C LYS A 66 -1.47 -9.60 5.47
N GLN A 67 -0.76 -10.58 4.92
CA GLN A 67 0.06 -10.44 3.70
C GLN A 67 -0.79 -10.22 2.43
N VAL A 68 -2.09 -10.50 2.48
CA VAL A 68 -2.99 -10.24 1.34
C VAL A 68 -3.08 -8.75 1.03
N ARG A 69 -2.91 -7.88 2.04
CA ARG A 69 -2.87 -6.43 1.85
C ARG A 69 -1.65 -6.00 1.05
N ASP A 70 -0.47 -6.50 1.41
CA ASP A 70 0.77 -6.23 0.66
C ASP A 70 0.68 -6.80 -0.76
N ALA A 71 0.11 -8.01 -0.91
CA ALA A 71 -0.14 -8.61 -2.22
C ALA A 71 -1.08 -7.76 -3.09
N ASN A 72 -2.10 -7.12 -2.49
CA ASN A 72 -3.01 -6.26 -3.24
C ASN A 72 -2.35 -4.94 -3.66
N ILE A 73 -1.40 -4.41 -2.88
CA ILE A 73 -0.57 -3.27 -3.31
C ILE A 73 0.24 -3.67 -4.55
N VAL A 74 0.91 -4.83 -4.53
CA VAL A 74 1.65 -5.34 -5.68
C VAL A 74 0.74 -5.60 -6.88
N ALA A 75 -0.45 -6.17 -6.66
CA ALA A 75 -1.43 -6.38 -7.72
C ALA A 75 -1.85 -5.05 -8.37
N THR A 76 -2.13 -4.03 -7.55
CA THR A 76 -2.46 -2.69 -8.00
C THR A 76 -1.32 -2.13 -8.84
N MET A 77 -0.08 -2.20 -8.36
CA MET A 77 1.09 -1.73 -9.08
C MET A 77 1.19 -2.38 -10.47
N LEU A 78 1.13 -3.71 -10.53
CA LEU A 78 1.29 -4.46 -11.79
C LEU A 78 0.18 -4.15 -12.81
N VAL A 79 -1.07 -3.99 -12.36
CA VAL A 79 -2.20 -3.61 -13.23
C VAL A 79 -2.02 -2.22 -13.82
N HIS A 80 -1.46 -1.28 -13.05
CA HIS A 80 -1.22 0.09 -13.49
C HIS A 80 0.16 0.30 -14.14
N GLY A 81 0.90 -0.77 -14.40
CA GLY A 81 2.22 -0.72 -15.05
C GLY A 81 3.35 -0.20 -14.16
N GLU A 82 3.12 -0.08 -12.85
CA GLU A 82 4.11 0.32 -11.86
C GLU A 82 4.91 -0.89 -11.37
N ARG A 83 6.22 -0.70 -11.21
CA ARG A 83 7.11 -1.75 -10.69
C ARG A 83 7.97 -1.28 -9.53
N ARG A 84 8.14 0.03 -9.35
CA ARG A 84 9.03 0.59 -8.35
C ARG A 84 8.26 0.91 -7.07
N LEU A 85 8.60 0.25 -5.97
CA LEU A 85 7.94 0.41 -4.68
C LEU A 85 8.86 1.11 -3.69
N LEU A 86 8.39 2.24 -3.16
CA LEU A 86 8.98 2.88 -1.98
C LEU A 86 8.30 2.31 -0.73
N THR A 87 9.08 1.72 0.18
CA THR A 87 8.54 1.14 1.42
C THR A 87 9.58 1.15 2.53
N PHE A 88 9.13 1.34 3.77
CA PHE A 88 9.95 1.17 4.97
C PHE A 88 9.99 -0.29 5.46
N ASN A 89 9.20 -1.18 4.85
CA ASN A 89 9.13 -2.60 5.20
C ASN A 89 9.49 -3.47 3.98
N ASP A 90 10.71 -3.31 3.51
CA ASP A 90 11.23 -4.00 2.31
C ASP A 90 11.12 -5.54 2.43
N SER A 91 11.31 -6.07 3.63
CA SER A 91 11.33 -7.50 3.93
C SER A 91 10.07 -8.24 3.51
N ASP A 92 8.89 -7.62 3.68
CA ASP A 92 7.61 -8.25 3.31
C ASP A 92 7.40 -8.30 1.79
N PHE A 93 8.08 -7.43 1.03
CA PHE A 93 7.94 -7.33 -0.42
C PHE A 93 9.02 -8.08 -1.21
N ARG A 94 10.13 -8.50 -0.61
CA ARG A 94 11.18 -9.29 -1.29
C ARG A 94 10.66 -10.57 -1.95
N ARG A 95 9.58 -11.16 -1.41
CA ARG A 95 8.93 -12.37 -1.95
C ARG A 95 8.38 -12.24 -3.37
N TYR A 96 8.13 -11.01 -3.85
CA TYR A 96 7.60 -10.78 -5.19
C TYR A 96 8.69 -10.80 -6.27
N GLY A 97 9.97 -10.81 -5.86
CA GLY A 97 11.12 -10.98 -6.73
C GLY A 97 11.15 -9.94 -7.86
N GLU A 98 11.47 -10.40 -9.07
CA GLU A 98 11.62 -9.54 -10.25
C GLU A 98 10.34 -8.80 -10.65
N ARG A 99 9.16 -9.13 -10.11
CA ARG A 99 7.90 -8.45 -10.42
C ARG A 99 7.93 -6.97 -10.02
N ILE A 100 8.67 -6.65 -8.96
CA ILE A 100 8.82 -5.28 -8.45
C ILE A 100 10.29 -4.97 -8.14
N GLU A 101 10.59 -3.68 -8.05
CA GLU A 101 11.87 -3.12 -7.67
C GLU A 101 11.67 -2.30 -6.40
N LEU A 102 12.41 -2.63 -5.34
CA LEU A 102 12.34 -1.89 -4.07
C LEU A 102 13.29 -0.69 -4.15
N ILE A 103 12.75 0.50 -3.93
CA ILE A 103 13.54 1.73 -3.84
C ILE A 103 13.94 1.92 -2.38
N GLU A 104 15.24 2.06 -2.13
CA GLU A 104 15.76 2.46 -0.82
C GLU A 104 15.30 3.89 -0.51
N THR A 105 14.70 4.09 0.66
CA THR A 105 14.48 5.43 1.19
C THR A 105 15.84 5.94 1.68
N GLU A 106 16.37 7.03 1.10
CA GLU A 106 17.39 7.79 1.82
C GLU A 106 16.77 8.17 3.17
N THR A 107 17.39 7.73 4.27
CA THR A 107 16.93 8.13 5.60
C THR A 107 17.12 9.65 5.66
N PRO A 108 16.06 10.46 5.87
CA PRO A 108 16.28 11.88 6.12
C PRO A 108 17.17 12.01 7.37
N PRO A 109 18.15 12.94 7.36
CA PRO A 109 19.10 13.11 8.46
C PRO A 109 18.44 13.46 9.80
#